data_AF-A0A7L2IVN8-F1
#
_entry.id   AF-A0A7L2IVN8-F1
#
_cell.length_a   1.000
_cell.length_b   1.000
_cell.length_c   1.000
_cell.angle_alpha   90.00
_cell.angle_beta   90.00
_cell.angle_gamma   90.00
#
_symmetry.space_group_name_H-M   'P 1'
#
loop_
_entity.id
_entity.type
_entity.pdbx_description
1 polymer ?
#
loop_
_entity_poly.entity_id
_entity_poly.type
_entity_poly.pdbx_seq_one_letter_code
_entity_poly.pdbx_strand_id
1 'polypeptide(L)'
;IFSVEKSLTKRRLWKPAEEEVSERAALQICSSTKKVVCRTYDVQDPKSSAKPADWKYQSALSASWLALSCTVNVNIHIPLLATSPNHDLEKNTKNGLNRWSKQIEDSVFLINGQVRGDDTELLEGQKKSKGATQSGTHFFDVKVLTQLSQGSSHRSTAAVQICSGSINLKGAVKCRAYMHNNKPKVKEAVQALKRDIINTLCDRCEILFEDLIINEAPHKKNFERAYHVLPQRLFVPIAGSSVMLSDYKFGDEATEEIQERFVEMLDQSVQTKDIHIAEDIST
;
A
#
# COMPACT_ATOMS: atom_id res chain seq x y z
N ILE A 1 -5.29 14.89 15.29
CA ILE A 1 -5.73 14.34 13.99
C ILE A 1 -5.09 15.09 12.81
N PHE A 2 -5.22 16.42 12.72
CA PHE A 2 -4.65 17.22 11.62
C PHE A 2 -3.13 17.08 11.47
N SER A 3 -2.36 17.14 12.57
CA SER A 3 -0.91 16.95 12.52
C SER A 3 -0.53 15.55 12.02
N VAL A 4 -1.31 14.53 12.37
CA VAL A 4 -1.11 13.16 11.90
C VAL A 4 -1.36 13.08 10.39
N GLU A 5 -2.49 13.60 9.91
CA GLU A 5 -2.80 13.62 8.47
C GLU A 5 -1.75 14.41 7.67
N LYS A 6 -1.28 15.55 8.20
CA LYS A 6 -0.21 16.34 7.58
C LYS A 6 1.09 15.55 7.47
N SER A 7 1.46 14.79 8.49
CA SER A 7 2.63 13.91 8.47
C SER A 7 2.47 12.77 7.47
N LEU A 8 1.30 12.11 7.43
CA LEU A 8 1.00 11.06 6.46
C LEU A 8 1.06 11.57 5.02
N THR A 9 0.51 12.77 4.77
CA THR A 9 0.48 13.38 3.43
C THR A 9 1.88 13.69 2.88
N LYS A 10 2.85 14.01 3.74
CA LYS A 10 4.25 14.25 3.31
C LYS A 10 4.98 12.99 2.83
N ARG A 11 4.54 11.81 3.29
CA ARG A 11 5.12 10.51 2.93
C ARG A 11 4.49 9.94 1.66
N ARG A 12 3.19 10.21 1.42
CA ARG A 12 2.47 9.72 0.23
C ARG A 12 3.10 10.19 -1.09
N LEU A 13 3.19 9.26 -2.04
CA LEU A 13 3.61 9.52 -3.43
C LEU A 13 2.43 9.67 -4.40
N TRP A 14 1.22 9.75 -3.86
CA TRP A 14 -0.05 9.92 -4.55
C TRP A 14 -0.87 10.99 -3.83
N LYS A 15 -1.86 11.58 -4.52
CA LYS A 15 -2.77 12.57 -3.95
C LYS A 15 -4.18 12.01 -3.80
N PRO A 16 -4.91 12.35 -2.74
CA PRO A 16 -6.34 12.08 -2.67
C PRO A 16 -7.06 12.76 -3.84
N ALA A 17 -8.04 12.09 -4.42
CA ALA A 17 -8.97 12.70 -5.38
C ALA A 17 -9.91 13.65 -4.64
N GLU A 18 -10.44 14.66 -5.34
CA GLU A 18 -11.40 15.62 -4.76
C GLU A 18 -12.69 14.95 -4.26
N GLU A 19 -13.09 13.84 -4.88
CA GLU A 19 -14.29 13.07 -4.52
C GLU A 19 -14.12 12.21 -3.26
N GLU A 20 -12.92 12.12 -2.69
CA GLU A 20 -12.68 11.26 -1.54
C GLU A 20 -13.16 11.86 -0.22
N VAL A 21 -13.65 10.96 0.64
CA VAL A 21 -14.08 11.30 1.99
C VAL A 21 -12.88 11.83 2.78
N SER A 22 -12.90 13.13 3.07
CA SER A 22 -11.94 13.82 3.93
C SER A 22 -12.25 13.62 5.42
N GLU A 23 -13.46 13.19 5.77
CA GLU A 23 -13.82 12.96 7.16
C GLU A 23 -13.00 11.81 7.78
N ARG A 24 -12.49 12.03 8.99
CA ARG A 24 -11.85 11.01 9.83
C ARG A 24 -12.60 10.90 11.14
N ALA A 25 -12.92 9.68 11.55
CA ALA A 25 -13.55 9.41 12.83
C ALA A 25 -12.50 9.24 13.94
N ALA A 26 -12.80 9.78 15.13
CA ALA A 26 -12.07 9.51 16.36
C ALA A 26 -13.04 8.90 17.37
N LEU A 27 -12.72 7.67 17.80
CA LEU A 27 -13.46 6.95 18.83
C LEU A 27 -12.66 7.03 20.14
N GLN A 28 -13.25 7.66 21.16
CA GLN A 28 -12.69 7.70 22.51
C GLN A 28 -13.49 6.77 23.41
N ILE A 29 -12.80 5.80 24.03
CA ILE A 29 -13.39 4.87 25.01
C ILE A 29 -12.72 5.12 26.35
N CYS A 30 -13.47 5.58 27.35
CA CYS A 30 -12.98 5.74 28.71
C CYS A 30 -13.32 4.50 29.54
N SER A 31 -12.33 3.67 29.85
CA SER A 31 -12.54 2.42 30.62
C SER A 31 -13.06 2.66 32.04
N SER A 32 -12.70 3.80 32.67
CA SER A 32 -13.13 4.18 34.02
C SER A 32 -14.58 4.64 34.07
N THR A 33 -15.00 5.49 33.13
CA THR A 33 -16.37 6.05 33.12
C THR A 33 -17.34 5.25 32.24
N LYS A 34 -16.83 4.28 31.47
CA LYS A 34 -17.54 3.54 30.42
C LYS A 34 -18.15 4.43 29.34
N LYS A 35 -17.77 5.71 29.28
CA LYS A 35 -18.23 6.63 28.23
C LYS A 35 -17.51 6.36 26.92
N VAL A 36 -18.30 6.27 25.86
CA VAL A 36 -17.84 6.18 24.48
C VAL A 36 -18.25 7.46 23.77
N VAL A 37 -17.30 8.15 23.15
CA VAL A 37 -17.54 9.38 22.40
C VAL A 37 -16.94 9.20 21.01
N CYS A 38 -17.77 9.38 19.98
CA CYS A 38 -17.33 9.36 18.60
C CYS A 38 -17.50 10.76 18.00
N ARG A 39 -16.48 11.20 17.26
CA ARG A 39 -16.48 12.49 16.56
C ARG A 39 -15.86 12.36 15.19
N THR A 40 -16.32 13.15 14.23
CA THR A 40 -15.69 13.28 12.91
C THR A 40 -15.00 14.63 12.74
N TYR A 41 -13.94 14.63 11.94
CA TYR A 41 -13.13 15.79 11.59
C TYR A 41 -12.95 15.82 10.08
N ASP A 42 -13.30 16.91 9.43
CA ASP A 42 -12.87 17.14 8.05
C ASP A 42 -11.40 17.53 8.05
N VAL A 43 -10.51 16.63 7.61
CA VAL A 43 -9.06 16.88 7.67
C VAL A 43 -8.56 17.83 6.58
N GLN A 44 -9.39 18.16 5.59
CA GLN A 44 -9.07 19.16 4.57
C GLN A 44 -9.35 20.59 5.06
N ASP A 45 -10.21 20.76 6.06
CA ASP A 45 -10.46 22.04 6.72
C ASP A 45 -9.90 22.05 8.15
N PRO A 46 -8.68 22.59 8.37
CA PRO A 46 -8.10 22.73 9.70
C PRO A 46 -8.92 23.57 10.69
N LYS A 47 -9.88 24.35 10.20
CA LYS A 47 -10.79 25.17 11.01
C LYS A 47 -12.09 24.43 11.34
N SER A 48 -12.35 23.28 10.72
CA SER A 48 -13.53 22.46 11.01
C SER A 48 -13.52 22.03 12.47
N SER A 49 -14.63 22.30 13.16
CA SER A 49 -14.86 21.77 14.49
C SER A 49 -15.20 20.28 14.44
N ALA A 50 -15.02 19.59 15.56
CA ALA A 50 -15.36 18.18 15.69
C ALA A 50 -16.88 18.01 15.69
N LYS A 51 -17.42 17.22 14.76
CA LYS A 51 -18.86 16.94 14.69
C LYS A 51 -19.17 15.68 15.51
N PRO A 52 -20.22 15.67 16.36
CA PRO A 52 -20.67 14.44 17.01
C PRO A 52 -21.03 13.37 15.96
N ALA A 53 -20.66 12.13 16.22
CA ALA A 53 -21.02 10.99 15.37
C ALA A 53 -21.48 9.81 16.22
N ASP A 54 -22.33 8.98 15.64
CA ASP A 54 -22.77 7.73 16.25
C ASP A 54 -21.83 6.59 15.86
N TRP A 55 -21.55 5.71 16.81
CA TRP A 55 -20.91 4.43 16.56
C TRP A 55 -21.94 3.32 16.72
N LYS A 56 -22.14 2.51 15.68
CA LYS A 56 -23.05 1.36 15.71
C LYS A 56 -22.33 0.15 15.14
N TYR A 57 -22.37 -0.96 15.87
CA TYR A 57 -21.89 -2.24 15.36
C TYR A 57 -22.86 -2.78 14.32
N GLN A 58 -22.35 -3.14 13.14
CA GLN A 58 -23.13 -3.71 12.05
C GLN A 58 -22.52 -5.04 11.62
N SER A 59 -23.03 -6.13 12.21
CA SER A 59 -22.53 -7.50 11.98
C SER A 59 -22.55 -7.94 10.51
N ALA A 60 -23.50 -7.42 9.72
CA ALA A 60 -23.61 -7.72 8.29
C ALA A 60 -22.51 -7.06 7.44
N LEU A 61 -21.99 -5.89 7.84
CA LEU A 61 -20.94 -5.18 7.07
C LEU A 61 -19.54 -5.76 7.29
N SER A 62 -19.30 -6.42 8.43
CA SER A 62 -18.06 -7.14 8.69
C SER A 62 -17.91 -8.44 7.89
N ALA A 63 -18.99 -8.95 7.30
CA ALA A 63 -19.03 -10.30 6.72
C ALA A 63 -18.76 -10.36 5.20
N SER A 64 -18.80 -9.24 4.46
CA SER A 64 -18.64 -9.26 3.01
C SER A 64 -17.72 -8.16 2.49
N TRP A 65 -16.41 -8.41 2.57
CA TRP A 65 -15.43 -7.62 1.85
C TRP A 65 -15.11 -8.29 0.52
N LEU A 66 -15.07 -7.50 -0.56
CA LEU A 66 -14.48 -7.94 -1.81
C LEU A 66 -12.98 -7.71 -1.72
N ALA A 67 -12.19 -8.74 -2.03
CA ALA A 67 -10.75 -8.65 -2.09
C ALA A 67 -10.30 -8.55 -3.54
N LEU A 68 -9.43 -7.59 -3.85
CA LEU A 68 -8.71 -7.52 -5.11
C LEU A 68 -7.26 -7.83 -4.83
N SER A 69 -6.60 -8.58 -5.72
CA SER A 69 -5.18 -8.85 -5.64
C SER A 69 -4.48 -8.68 -6.97
N CYS A 70 -3.26 -8.15 -6.95
CA CYS A 70 -2.39 -8.12 -8.11
C CYS A 70 -0.94 -8.38 -7.71
N THR A 71 -0.13 -8.77 -8.69
CA THR A 71 1.33 -8.78 -8.59
C THR A 71 1.90 -7.80 -9.60
N VAL A 72 2.78 -6.91 -9.14
CA VAL A 72 3.45 -5.91 -9.98
C VAL A 72 4.94 -6.19 -9.99
N ASN A 73 5.51 -6.36 -11.18
CA ASN A 73 6.95 -6.47 -11.35
C ASN A 73 7.58 -5.06 -11.26
N VAL A 74 8.54 -4.93 -10.36
CA VAL A 74 9.29 -3.71 -10.11
C VAL A 74 10.66 -3.86 -10.77
N ASN A 75 11.00 -2.89 -11.63
CA ASN A 75 12.33 -2.76 -12.22
C ASN A 75 12.62 -1.28 -12.46
N ILE A 76 12.95 -0.57 -11.39
CA ILE A 76 13.17 0.87 -11.41
C ILE A 76 14.68 1.12 -11.43
N HIS A 77 15.14 1.81 -12.46
CA HIS A 77 16.51 2.29 -12.58
C HIS A 77 16.58 3.79 -12.30
N ILE A 78 17.39 4.18 -11.31
CA ILE A 78 17.53 5.56 -10.86
C ILE A 78 18.99 6.00 -11.07
N PRO A 79 19.28 6.80 -12.10
CA PRO A 79 20.62 7.32 -12.34
C PRO A 79 21.02 8.35 -11.28
N LEU A 80 22.26 8.29 -10.80
CA LEU A 80 22.86 9.28 -9.90
C LEU A 80 23.78 10.21 -10.69
N LEU A 81 23.38 11.47 -10.84
CA LEU A 81 24.11 12.44 -11.68
C LEU A 81 25.45 12.82 -11.07
N ALA A 82 26.51 12.81 -11.88
CA ALA A 82 27.86 13.16 -11.43
C ALA A 82 27.99 14.63 -10.98
N THR A 83 27.09 15.51 -11.44
CA THR A 83 27.06 16.94 -11.10
C THR A 83 26.32 17.24 -9.80
N SER A 84 25.65 16.26 -9.18
CA SER A 84 24.94 16.45 -7.92
C SER A 84 25.91 16.25 -6.74
N PRO A 85 26.19 17.30 -5.95
CA PRO A 85 27.15 17.19 -4.84
C PRO A 85 26.64 16.32 -3.69
N ASN A 86 25.35 15.98 -3.66
CA ASN A 86 24.74 15.13 -2.63
C ASN A 86 24.11 13.88 -3.26
N HIS A 87 24.78 12.74 -3.09
CA HIS A 87 24.25 11.40 -3.39
C HIS A 87 23.42 10.87 -2.22
N ASP A 88 22.50 11.69 -1.73
CA ASP A 88 21.54 11.28 -0.69
C ASP A 88 20.67 10.13 -1.25
N LEU A 89 20.90 8.93 -0.73
CA LEU A 89 20.27 7.68 -1.19
C LEU A 89 18.74 7.77 -1.05
N GLU A 90 18.26 8.27 0.08
CA GLU A 90 16.83 8.40 0.37
C GLU A 90 16.17 9.36 -0.63
N LYS A 91 16.75 10.56 -0.79
CA LYS A 91 16.22 11.58 -1.70
C LYS A 91 16.20 11.10 -3.15
N ASN A 92 17.28 10.49 -3.63
CA ASN A 92 17.35 9.99 -5.01
C ASN A 92 16.35 8.84 -5.24
N THR A 93 16.22 7.94 -4.26
CA THR A 93 15.23 6.85 -4.31
C THR A 93 13.81 7.41 -4.37
N LYS A 94 13.48 8.35 -3.48
CA LYS A 94 12.18 9.03 -3.46
C LYS A 94 11.85 9.71 -4.78
N ASN A 95 12.82 10.34 -5.44
CA ASN A 95 12.63 10.92 -6.76
C ASN A 95 12.33 9.87 -7.84
N GLY A 96 13.00 8.71 -7.80
CA GLY A 96 12.70 7.59 -8.68
C GLY A 96 11.30 7.01 -8.45
N LEU A 97 10.94 6.79 -7.19
CA LEU A 97 9.61 6.31 -6.80
C LEU A 97 8.49 7.28 -7.21
N ASN A 98 8.70 8.59 -7.12
CA ASN A 98 7.74 9.60 -7.60
C ASN A 98 7.50 9.53 -9.13
N ARG A 99 8.50 9.13 -9.92
CA ARG A 99 8.30 8.94 -11.37
C ARG A 99 7.56 7.63 -11.64
N TRP A 100 7.93 6.57 -10.92
CA TRP A 100 7.29 5.28 -11.03
C TRP A 100 5.83 5.30 -10.53
N SER A 101 5.51 6.06 -9.47
CA SER A 101 4.13 6.19 -8.98
C SER A 101 3.21 6.77 -10.04
N LYS A 102 3.66 7.76 -10.82
CA LYS A 102 2.92 8.28 -11.97
C LYS A 102 2.66 7.21 -13.04
N GLN A 103 3.62 6.33 -13.32
CA GLN A 103 3.41 5.22 -14.24
C GLN A 103 2.34 4.23 -13.73
N ILE A 104 2.25 4.04 -12.42
CA ILE A 104 1.18 3.25 -11.79
C ILE A 104 -0.15 4.00 -11.85
N GLU A 105 -0.16 5.31 -11.63
CA GLU A 105 -1.35 6.16 -11.77
C GLU A 105 -1.92 6.11 -13.21
N ASP A 106 -1.05 6.09 -14.22
CA ASP A 106 -1.42 6.02 -15.64
C ASP A 106 -1.61 4.58 -16.17
N SER A 107 -1.41 3.56 -15.33
CA SER A 107 -1.51 2.16 -15.74
C SER A 107 -2.95 1.68 -15.95
N VAL A 108 -3.10 0.66 -16.81
CA VAL A 108 -4.39 0.04 -17.13
C VAL A 108 -4.58 -1.20 -16.25
N PHE A 109 -5.76 -1.30 -15.62
CA PHE A 109 -6.11 -2.41 -14.73
C PHE A 109 -7.10 -3.34 -15.41
N LEU A 110 -6.71 -4.60 -15.56
CA LEU A 110 -7.56 -5.68 -16.06
C LEU A 110 -8.12 -6.46 -14.88
N ILE A 111 -9.40 -6.30 -14.60
CA ILE A 111 -10.10 -7.03 -13.53
C ILE A 111 -10.70 -8.31 -14.12
N ASN A 112 -10.23 -9.46 -13.65
CA ASN A 112 -10.53 -10.77 -14.24
C ASN A 112 -10.29 -10.80 -15.76
N GLY A 113 -9.21 -10.15 -16.21
CA GLY A 113 -8.81 -10.10 -17.61
C GLY A 113 -9.52 -9.07 -18.49
N GLN A 114 -10.39 -8.22 -17.93
CA GLN A 114 -11.14 -7.21 -18.69
C GLN A 114 -10.89 -5.79 -18.17
N VAL A 115 -10.77 -4.82 -19.08
CA VAL A 115 -10.88 -3.39 -18.73
C VAL A 115 -12.36 -3.08 -18.57
N ARG A 116 -12.74 -2.51 -17.44
CA ARG A 116 -14.12 -2.09 -17.14
C ARG A 116 -14.17 -0.57 -17.00
N GLY A 117 -15.32 0.02 -17.29
CA GLY A 117 -15.51 1.47 -17.13
C GLY A 117 -15.50 1.87 -15.65
N ASP A 118 -14.99 3.07 -15.36
CA ASP A 118 -14.77 3.57 -14.00
C ASP A 118 -16.02 3.58 -13.12
N ASP A 119 -17.17 3.97 -13.69
CA ASP A 119 -18.45 4.06 -12.97
C ASP A 119 -19.24 2.75 -12.88
N THR A 120 -18.74 1.68 -13.50
CA THR A 120 -19.38 0.36 -13.50
C THR A 120 -19.31 -0.27 -12.10
N GLU A 121 -20.33 -1.02 -11.69
CA GLU A 121 -20.27 -1.77 -10.43
C GLU A 121 -19.34 -2.99 -10.58
N LEU A 122 -18.50 -3.27 -9.58
CA LEU A 122 -17.53 -4.37 -9.64
C LEU A 122 -18.21 -5.75 -9.76
N LEU A 123 -19.43 -5.87 -9.22
CA LEU A 123 -20.25 -7.09 -9.22
C LEU A 123 -21.26 -7.15 -10.37
N GLU A 124 -21.28 -6.17 -11.27
CA GLU A 124 -22.25 -6.12 -12.36
C GLU A 124 -22.13 -7.36 -13.27
N GLY A 125 -23.28 -7.99 -13.58
CA GLY A 125 -23.34 -9.20 -14.41
C GLY A 125 -23.05 -10.52 -13.69
N GLN A 126 -22.64 -10.53 -12.41
CA GLN A 126 -22.57 -11.76 -11.63
C GLN A 126 -23.98 -12.19 -11.17
N LYS A 127 -24.55 -13.22 -11.81
CA LYS A 127 -25.76 -13.88 -11.29
C LYS A 127 -25.45 -14.43 -9.91
N LYS A 128 -26.00 -13.81 -8.84
CA LYS A 128 -26.06 -14.42 -7.52
C LYS A 128 -26.70 -15.80 -7.69
N SER A 129 -25.93 -16.87 -7.50
CA SER A 129 -26.52 -18.21 -7.54
C SER A 129 -27.52 -18.27 -6.39
N LYS A 130 -28.80 -18.47 -6.73
CA LYS A 130 -29.87 -18.63 -5.74
C LYS A 130 -29.64 -19.97 -5.05
N GLY A 131 -28.95 -19.98 -3.90
CA GLY A 131 -28.88 -21.18 -3.06
C GLY A 131 -27.66 -21.34 -2.15
N ALA A 132 -26.60 -20.55 -2.29
CA ALA A 132 -25.45 -20.66 -1.40
C ALA A 132 -25.27 -19.38 -0.59
N THR A 133 -25.38 -19.48 0.73
CA THR A 133 -24.83 -18.52 1.69
C THR A 133 -23.32 -18.49 1.48
N GLN A 134 -22.83 -17.72 0.50
CA GLN A 134 -21.39 -17.58 0.25
C GLN A 134 -20.81 -16.67 1.33
N SER A 135 -20.51 -17.25 2.48
CA SER A 135 -19.75 -16.61 3.58
C SER A 135 -18.24 -16.56 3.27
N GLY A 136 -17.87 -16.35 2.00
CA GLY A 136 -16.48 -16.38 1.54
C GLY A 136 -16.07 -15.05 0.95
N THR A 137 -14.83 -14.62 1.21
CA THR A 137 -14.21 -13.46 0.57
C THR A 137 -14.20 -13.67 -0.95
N HIS A 138 -14.86 -12.79 -1.71
CA HIS A 138 -14.79 -12.82 -3.16
C HIS A 138 -13.46 -12.21 -3.61
N PHE A 139 -12.63 -13.00 -4.29
CA PHE A 139 -11.33 -12.56 -4.82
C PHE A 139 -11.42 -12.19 -6.30
N PHE A 140 -10.93 -11.00 -6.65
CA PHE A 140 -10.71 -10.54 -8.00
C PHE A 140 -9.22 -10.59 -8.32
N ASP A 141 -8.87 -11.31 -9.40
CA ASP A 141 -7.52 -11.28 -9.94
C ASP A 141 -7.37 -10.04 -10.83
N VAL A 142 -6.38 -9.22 -10.52
CA VAL A 142 -6.16 -7.96 -11.22
C VAL A 142 -4.77 -7.97 -11.85
N LYS A 143 -4.72 -7.73 -13.16
CA LYS A 143 -3.45 -7.54 -13.88
C LYS A 143 -3.22 -6.06 -14.14
N VAL A 144 -2.03 -5.59 -13.80
CA VAL A 144 -1.62 -4.20 -13.99
C VAL A 144 -0.74 -4.12 -15.22
N LEU A 145 -1.17 -3.33 -16.20
CA LEU A 145 -0.42 -3.06 -17.41
C LEU A 145 0.14 -1.64 -17.31
N THR A 146 1.42 -1.53 -16.98
CA THR A 146 2.14 -0.26 -17.04
C THR A 146 2.40 0.10 -18.49
N GLN A 147 2.08 1.34 -18.87
CA GLN A 147 2.42 1.80 -20.21
C GLN A 147 3.94 1.87 -20.32
N LEU A 148 4.49 1.24 -21.36
CA LEU A 148 5.85 1.56 -21.80
C LEU A 148 5.81 3.04 -22.18
N SER A 149 6.65 3.85 -21.53
CA SER A 149 6.74 5.29 -21.77
C SER A 149 7.31 5.56 -23.17
N GLN A 150 6.53 5.27 -24.20
CA GLN A 150 6.70 5.75 -25.55
C GLN A 150 5.81 6.98 -25.67
N GLY A 151 6.41 8.16 -25.46
CA GLY A 151 5.71 9.42 -25.62
C GLY A 151 5.05 9.48 -27.00
N SER A 152 3.81 10.00 -27.06
CA SER A 152 3.13 10.26 -28.32
C SER A 152 4.03 11.09 -29.25
N SER A 153 4.42 10.52 -30.38
CA SER A 153 4.97 11.20 -31.55
C SER A 153 6.40 11.76 -31.49
N HIS A 154 7.26 11.36 -30.55
CA HIS A 154 8.68 11.77 -30.59
C HIS A 154 9.60 10.59 -30.94
N ARG A 155 10.44 10.75 -31.98
CA ARG A 155 11.59 9.87 -32.21
C ARG A 155 12.36 9.76 -30.89
N SER A 156 12.46 8.57 -30.31
CA SER A 156 13.33 8.31 -29.15
C SER A 156 14.77 8.60 -29.54
N THR A 157 15.25 9.80 -29.23
CA THR A 157 16.67 10.12 -29.26
C THR A 157 17.26 9.64 -27.95
N ALA A 158 18.17 8.66 -28.01
CA ALA A 158 18.93 8.24 -26.84
C ALA A 158 19.69 9.46 -26.29
N ALA A 159 19.39 9.86 -25.05
CA ALA A 159 20.10 10.92 -24.36
C ALA A 159 21.21 10.28 -23.52
N VAL A 160 22.45 10.73 -23.71
CA VAL A 160 23.58 10.32 -22.87
C VAL A 160 23.59 11.20 -21.63
N GLN A 161 23.67 10.58 -20.45
CA GLN A 161 23.74 11.27 -19.17
C GLN A 161 24.99 10.81 -18.41
N ILE A 162 25.75 11.77 -17.89
CA ILE A 162 26.95 11.49 -17.10
C ILE A 162 26.53 11.19 -15.65
N CYS A 163 26.71 9.95 -15.24
CA CYS A 163 26.32 9.44 -13.93
C CYS A 163 27.54 8.95 -13.14
N SER A 164 27.57 9.20 -11.83
CA SER A 164 28.56 8.63 -10.92
C SER A 164 28.14 7.26 -10.36
N GLY A 165 26.87 6.89 -10.52
CA GLY A 165 26.33 5.61 -10.08
C GLY A 165 24.86 5.43 -10.46
N SER A 166 24.24 4.37 -9.96
CA SER A 166 22.80 4.11 -10.11
C SER A 166 22.24 3.33 -8.93
N ILE A 167 20.97 3.53 -8.65
CA ILE A 167 20.18 2.69 -7.72
C ILE A 167 19.23 1.85 -8.57
N ASN A 168 19.13 0.56 -8.25
CA ASN A 168 18.26 -0.38 -8.94
C ASN A 168 17.31 -1.01 -7.92
N LEU A 169 16.01 -0.80 -8.09
CA LEU A 169 14.98 -1.50 -7.32
C LEU A 169 14.36 -2.57 -8.22
N LYS A 170 14.50 -3.84 -7.83
CA LYS A 170 14.06 -4.99 -8.62
C LYS A 170 13.32 -5.99 -7.74
N GLY A 171 12.27 -6.60 -8.29
CA GLY A 171 11.52 -7.67 -7.64
C GLY A 171 10.07 -7.70 -8.10
N ALA A 172 9.23 -8.42 -7.37
CA ALA A 172 7.79 -8.42 -7.56
C ALA A 172 7.10 -8.07 -6.24
N VAL A 173 6.06 -7.24 -6.29
CA VAL A 173 5.26 -6.89 -5.12
C VAL A 173 3.84 -7.42 -5.30
N LYS A 174 3.36 -8.16 -4.31
CA LYS A 174 1.98 -8.62 -4.26
C LYS A 174 1.16 -7.65 -3.41
N CYS A 175 0.09 -7.16 -4.00
CA CYS A 175 -0.73 -6.09 -3.48
C CYS A 175 -2.17 -6.57 -3.31
N ARG A 176 -2.88 -6.01 -2.32
CA ARG A 176 -4.26 -6.34 -2.00
C ARG A 176 -5.05 -5.08 -1.67
N ALA A 177 -6.30 -5.04 -2.11
CA ALA A 177 -7.27 -4.03 -1.72
C ALA A 177 -8.56 -4.71 -1.25
N TYR A 178 -9.21 -4.13 -0.25
CA TYR A 178 -10.48 -4.64 0.29
C TYR A 178 -11.57 -3.58 0.16
N MET A 179 -12.70 -3.96 -0.42
CA MET A 179 -13.87 -3.09 -0.62
C MET A 179 -15.03 -3.54 0.25
N HIS A 180 -15.57 -2.65 1.06
CA HIS A 180 -16.71 -2.91 1.96
C HIS A 180 -18.05 -2.33 1.48
N ASN A 181 -18.03 -1.58 0.38
CA ASN A 181 -19.24 -0.95 -0.13
C ASN A 181 -20.18 -2.02 -0.74
N ASN A 182 -21.50 -1.85 -0.59
CA ASN A 182 -22.51 -2.75 -1.15
C ASN A 182 -22.50 -2.76 -2.69
N LYS A 183 -22.04 -1.67 -3.30
CA LYS A 183 -21.94 -1.46 -4.76
C LYS A 183 -20.61 -0.76 -5.09
N PRO A 184 -19.47 -1.43 -4.86
CA PRO A 184 -18.18 -0.80 -5.06
C PRO A 184 -17.98 -0.55 -6.56
N LYS A 185 -17.57 0.66 -6.90
CA LYS A 185 -17.28 1.02 -8.30
C LYS A 185 -15.89 0.54 -8.69
N VAL A 186 -15.69 0.29 -9.98
CA VAL A 186 -14.38 -0.05 -10.54
C VAL A 186 -13.34 1.01 -10.21
N LYS A 187 -13.68 2.30 -10.32
CA LYS A 187 -12.75 3.41 -9.99
C LYS A 187 -12.20 3.33 -8.57
N GLU A 188 -13.05 3.05 -7.59
CA GLU A 188 -12.68 2.98 -6.17
C GLU A 188 -11.75 1.79 -5.92
N ALA A 189 -12.06 0.64 -6.52
CA ALA A 189 -11.27 -0.57 -6.38
C ALA A 189 -9.88 -0.43 -7.03
N VAL A 190 -9.81 0.13 -8.24
CA VAL A 190 -8.56 0.43 -8.93
C VAL A 190 -7.73 1.43 -8.15
N GLN A 191 -8.36 2.49 -7.62
CA GLN A 191 -7.66 3.51 -6.84
C GLN A 191 -7.09 2.94 -5.53
N ALA A 192 -7.85 2.10 -4.82
CA ALA A 192 -7.38 1.41 -3.63
C ALA A 192 -6.16 0.53 -3.93
N LEU A 193 -6.17 -0.18 -5.06
CA LEU A 193 -5.07 -1.02 -5.48
C LEU A 193 -3.83 -0.22 -5.92
N LYS A 194 -4.01 0.88 -6.66
CA LYS A 194 -2.92 1.82 -7.01
C LYS A 194 -2.20 2.31 -5.75
N ARG A 195 -2.95 2.67 -4.71
CA ARG A 195 -2.40 3.11 -3.42
C ARG A 195 -1.60 2.01 -2.75
N ASP A 196 -2.16 0.81 -2.69
CA ASP A 196 -1.48 -0.32 -2.07
C ASP A 196 -0.16 -0.64 -2.79
N ILE A 197 -0.14 -0.61 -4.13
CA ILE A 197 1.08 -0.77 -4.95
C ILE A 197 2.13 0.29 -4.62
N ILE A 198 1.72 1.56 -4.62
CA ILE A 198 2.63 2.69 -4.40
C ILE A 198 3.16 2.71 -2.97
N ASN A 199 2.27 2.55 -1.99
CA ASN A 199 2.63 2.55 -0.56
C ASN A 199 3.54 1.37 -0.23
N THR A 200 3.23 0.16 -0.71
CA THR A 200 4.05 -1.03 -0.42
C THR A 200 5.52 -0.81 -0.76
N LEU A 201 5.80 -0.29 -1.96
CA LEU A 201 7.19 -0.07 -2.36
C LEU A 201 7.82 1.11 -1.60
N CYS A 202 7.06 2.18 -1.37
CA CYS A 202 7.52 3.35 -0.63
C CYS A 202 7.87 3.02 0.82
N ASP A 203 6.96 2.38 1.55
CA ASP A 203 7.11 2.01 2.95
C ASP A 203 8.31 1.08 3.15
N ARG A 204 8.48 0.09 2.26
CA ARG A 204 9.64 -0.82 2.31
C ARG A 204 10.97 -0.11 2.14
N CYS A 205 11.03 0.89 1.24
CA CYS A 205 12.22 1.72 1.10
C CYS A 205 12.44 2.60 2.33
N GLU A 206 11.38 3.22 2.88
CA GLU A 206 11.48 4.02 4.10
C GLU A 206 12.00 3.19 5.28
N ILE A 207 11.43 2.00 5.51
CA ILE A 207 11.86 1.09 6.59
C ILE A 207 13.34 0.71 6.42
N LEU A 208 13.78 0.38 5.20
CA LEU A 208 15.19 0.10 4.94
C LEU A 208 16.07 1.31 5.27
N PHE A 209 15.69 2.52 4.88
CA PHE A 209 16.50 3.71 5.18
C PHE A 209 16.56 4.01 6.68
N GLU A 210 15.46 3.86 7.39
CA GLU A 210 15.43 3.97 8.86
C GLU A 210 16.37 2.94 9.51
N ASP A 211 16.35 1.68 9.03
CA ASP A 211 17.24 0.61 9.49
C ASP A 211 18.72 0.92 9.23
N LEU A 212 19.07 1.35 8.02
CA LEU A 212 20.45 1.71 7.66
C LEU A 212 20.98 2.86 8.51
N ILE A 213 20.14 3.85 8.84
CA ILE A 213 20.53 4.98 9.70
C ILE A 213 20.84 4.51 11.13
N ILE A 214 20.10 3.53 11.64
CA ILE A 214 20.27 3.00 13.00
C ILE A 214 21.47 2.05 13.07
N ASN A 215 21.63 1.18 12.06
CA ASN A 215 22.52 0.03 12.12
C ASN A 215 23.86 0.21 11.36
N GLU A 216 23.93 1.06 10.33
CA GLU A 216 25.20 1.32 9.63
C GLU A 216 25.99 2.46 10.28
N ALA A 217 27.11 2.12 10.92
CA ALA A 217 28.05 3.12 11.42
C ALA A 217 28.61 3.98 10.27
N PRO A 218 28.84 5.30 10.47
CA PRO A 218 29.24 6.25 9.41
C PRO A 218 30.62 6.00 8.75
N HIS A 219 31.28 4.87 9.06
CA HIS A 219 32.66 4.58 8.70
C HIS A 219 32.86 3.46 7.66
N LYS A 220 31.82 2.73 7.23
CA LYS A 220 31.94 1.77 6.13
C LYS A 220 31.58 2.41 4.79
N LYS A 221 32.41 3.35 4.33
CA LYS A 221 32.33 3.94 2.98
C LYS A 221 32.89 3.01 1.90
N ASN A 222 32.45 1.75 1.88
CA ASN A 222 32.68 0.92 0.71
C ASN A 222 31.54 1.18 -0.27
N PHE A 223 31.76 2.10 -1.20
CA PHE A 223 30.93 2.29 -2.40
C PHE A 223 31.05 1.12 -3.39
N GLU A 224 31.39 -0.08 -2.90
CA GLU A 224 31.18 -1.31 -3.63
C GLU A 224 29.67 -1.52 -3.82
N ARG A 225 29.33 -2.34 -4.80
CA ARG A 225 27.95 -2.64 -5.15
C ARG A 225 27.22 -3.20 -3.93
N ALA A 226 26.52 -2.34 -3.20
CA ALA A 226 25.73 -2.71 -2.04
C ALA A 226 24.40 -3.29 -2.51
N TYR A 227 24.07 -4.47 -1.99
CA TYR A 227 22.79 -5.12 -2.22
C TYR A 227 22.05 -5.17 -0.89
N HIS A 228 20.91 -4.50 -0.84
CA HIS A 228 20.03 -4.52 0.33
C HIS A 228 18.73 -5.22 -0.06
N VAL A 229 18.26 -6.09 0.83
CA VAL A 229 16.96 -6.74 0.71
C VAL A 229 15.93 -5.85 1.38
N LEU A 230 14.87 -5.49 0.65
CA LEU A 230 13.77 -4.74 1.23
C LEU A 230 12.94 -5.64 2.17
N PRO A 231 12.43 -5.13 3.31
CA PRO A 231 11.59 -5.89 4.23
C PRO A 231 10.45 -6.59 3.49
N GLN A 232 10.17 -7.85 3.84
CA GLN A 232 9.20 -8.67 3.13
C GLN A 232 7.79 -8.37 3.66
N ARG A 233 6.82 -8.15 2.77
CA ARG A 233 5.44 -7.90 3.19
C ARG A 233 4.77 -9.20 3.64
N LEU A 234 4.07 -9.15 4.76
CA LEU A 234 3.27 -10.22 5.34
C LEU A 234 1.78 -9.89 5.25
N PHE A 235 0.95 -10.93 5.11
CA PHE A 235 -0.49 -10.85 5.32
C PHE A 235 -0.92 -11.84 6.40
N VAL A 236 -1.62 -11.35 7.42
CA VAL A 236 -2.05 -12.13 8.58
C VAL A 236 -3.56 -12.00 8.78
N PRO A 237 -4.31 -13.10 9.01
CA PRO A 237 -5.74 -13.02 9.21
C PRO A 237 -6.09 -12.35 10.54
N ILE A 238 -7.20 -11.62 10.56
CA ILE A 238 -7.78 -11.05 11.78
C ILE A 238 -8.98 -11.90 12.18
N ALA A 239 -9.03 -12.35 13.43
CA ALA A 239 -10.13 -13.19 13.90
C ALA A 239 -11.49 -12.50 13.70
N GLY A 240 -12.44 -13.23 13.11
CA GLY A 240 -13.79 -12.72 12.84
C GLY A 240 -13.89 -11.74 11.66
N SER A 241 -12.84 -11.59 10.85
CA SER A 241 -12.81 -10.71 9.69
C SER A 241 -12.43 -11.45 8.40
N SER A 242 -12.97 -10.98 7.27
CA SER A 242 -12.57 -11.44 5.93
C SER A 242 -11.38 -10.68 5.35
N VAL A 243 -10.87 -9.65 6.07
CA VAL A 243 -9.68 -8.87 5.68
C VAL A 243 -8.43 -9.39 6.39
N MET A 244 -7.29 -9.22 5.75
CA MET A 244 -5.99 -9.54 6.32
C MET A 244 -5.28 -8.24 6.73
N LEU A 245 -4.60 -8.27 7.87
CA LEU A 245 -3.65 -7.23 8.26
C LEU A 245 -2.38 -7.37 7.44
N SER A 246 -1.77 -6.25 7.10
CA SER A 246 -0.45 -6.19 6.45
C SER A 246 0.59 -5.73 7.45
N ASP A 247 1.75 -6.38 7.43
CA ASP A 247 2.94 -5.96 8.18
C ASP A 247 4.21 -6.25 7.37
N TYR A 248 5.38 -5.92 7.89
CA TYR A 248 6.67 -6.20 7.26
C TYR A 248 7.57 -7.06 8.15
N LYS A 249 8.33 -7.92 7.49
CA LYS A 249 9.31 -8.83 8.07
C LYS A 249 10.72 -8.41 7.69
N PHE A 250 11.64 -8.34 8.65
CA PHE A 250 13.07 -8.16 8.37
C PHE A 250 13.76 -9.49 8.03
N GLY A 251 14.88 -9.44 7.30
CA GLY A 251 15.50 -10.64 6.73
C GLY A 251 15.95 -11.68 7.77
N ASP A 252 16.39 -11.22 8.93
CA ASP A 252 16.88 -11.99 10.08
C ASP A 252 15.80 -12.31 11.12
N GLU A 253 14.60 -11.76 10.94
CA GLU A 253 13.51 -11.89 11.91
C GLU A 253 12.97 -13.32 11.97
N ALA A 254 12.87 -13.84 13.20
CA ALA A 254 12.34 -15.16 13.48
C ALA A 254 10.81 -15.17 13.39
N THR A 255 10.22 -16.35 13.19
CA THR A 255 8.75 -16.44 13.06
C THR A 255 8.05 -16.14 14.38
N GLU A 256 8.69 -16.53 15.48
CA GLU A 256 8.23 -16.33 16.85
C GLU A 256 8.12 -14.83 17.18
N GLU A 257 9.10 -14.02 16.75
CA GLU A 257 9.10 -12.56 16.93
C GLU A 257 7.91 -11.90 16.21
N ILE A 258 7.61 -12.37 15.00
CA ILE A 258 6.45 -11.92 14.22
C ILE A 258 5.16 -12.27 14.97
N GLN A 259 5.05 -13.50 15.51
CA GLN A 259 3.86 -13.93 16.25
C GLN A 259 3.65 -13.11 17.53
N GLU A 260 4.72 -12.85 18.30
CA GLU A 260 4.68 -12.03 19.51
C GLU A 260 4.22 -10.59 19.19
N ARG A 261 4.72 -9.99 18.10
CA ARG A 261 4.27 -8.66 17.65
C ARG A 261 2.77 -8.62 17.34
N PHE A 262 2.21 -9.66 16.71
CA PHE A 262 0.77 -9.70 16.45
C PHE A 262 -0.05 -9.90 17.73
N VAL A 263 0.46 -10.64 18.72
CA VAL A 263 -0.17 -10.74 20.04
C VAL A 263 -0.18 -9.37 20.71
N GLU A 264 0.94 -8.64 20.69
CA GLU A 264 1.01 -7.30 21.29
C GLU A 264 0.06 -6.30 20.59
N MET A 265 0.02 -6.32 19.26
CA MET A 265 -0.76 -5.36 18.48
C MET A 265 -2.27 -5.67 18.46
N LEU A 266 -2.66 -6.94 18.39
CA LEU A 266 -4.05 -7.36 18.16
C LEU A 266 -4.68 -8.11 19.34
N ASP A 267 -3.90 -8.46 20.38
CA ASP A 267 -4.33 -9.36 21.45
C ASP A 267 -4.83 -10.72 20.90
N GLN A 268 -4.20 -11.18 19.81
CA GLN A 268 -4.58 -12.39 19.07
C GLN A 268 -3.37 -13.25 18.76
N SER A 269 -3.46 -14.54 19.08
CA SER A 269 -2.46 -15.53 18.68
C SER A 269 -2.62 -15.88 17.20
N VAL A 270 -1.54 -15.78 16.46
CA VAL A 270 -1.46 -16.10 15.03
C VAL A 270 -0.64 -17.39 14.86
N GLN A 271 -1.16 -18.34 14.10
CA GLN A 271 -0.41 -19.56 13.79
C GLN A 271 0.55 -19.32 12.63
N THR A 272 1.75 -19.89 12.68
CA THR A 272 2.76 -19.76 11.61
C THR A 272 2.23 -20.06 10.21
N LYS A 273 1.40 -21.11 10.09
CA LYS A 273 0.79 -21.53 8.82
C LYS A 273 -0.15 -20.49 8.20
N ASP A 274 -0.66 -19.56 9.01
CA ASP A 274 -1.62 -18.54 8.59
C ASP A 274 -0.91 -17.22 8.22
N ILE A 275 0.40 -17.12 8.43
CA ILE A 275 1.23 -15.99 8.03
C ILE A 275 1.60 -16.17 6.55
N HIS A 276 1.10 -15.28 5.70
CA HIS A 276 1.36 -15.34 4.27
C HIS A 276 2.42 -14.31 3.87
N ILE A 277 3.61 -14.78 3.48
CA ILE A 277 4.63 -13.92 2.86
C ILE A 277 4.14 -13.58 1.45
N ALA A 278 4.13 -12.28 1.13
CA ALA A 278 3.57 -11.75 -0.10
C ALA A 278 4.47 -12.02 -1.33
N GLU A 279 5.77 -12.16 -1.11
CA GLU A 279 6.79 -12.21 -2.13
C GLU A 279 7.22 -13.64 -2.44
N ASP A 280 7.24 -13.97 -3.73
CA ASP A 280 7.93 -15.16 -4.21
C ASP A 280 9.38 -14.77 -4.47
N ILE A 281 10.33 -15.48 -3.83
CA ILE A 281 11.74 -15.36 -4.15
C ILE A 281 11.93 -16.03 -5.52
N SER A 282 11.91 -15.24 -6.60
CA SER A 282 12.36 -15.72 -7.90
C SER A 282 13.86 -15.99 -7.82
N THR A 283 14.22 -17.27 -7.66
CA THR A 283 15.59 -17.79 -7.76
C THR A 283 16.16 -17.66 -9.17
#